data_AF-A0A381NYX8-F1
#
_entry.id   AF-A0A381NYX8-F1
#
_cell.length_a   1.000
_cell.length_b   1.000
_cell.length_c   1.000
_cell.angle_alpha   90.00
_cell.angle_beta   90.00
_cell.angle_gamma   90.00
#
_symmetry.space_group_name_H-M   'P 1'
#
loop_
_entity.id
_entity.type
_entity.pdbx_description
1 polymer ?
#
loop_
_entity_poly.entity_id
_entity_poly.type
_entity_poly.pdbx_seq_one_letter_code
_entity_poly.pdbx_strand_id
1 'polypeptide(L)'
;MRESLAEVWAKLRQEHDELRVKMHLGTMEAKEEWDELEKKWQRFESKAAEAKDQVVETSREVSEGVELIAKELGAAYHRIRDGLRES
;
A
#
# COMPACT_ATOMS: atom_id res chain seq x y z
N MET A 1 -9.87 -11.67 15.74
CA MET A 1 -10.07 -10.24 15.46
C MET A 1 -10.09 -10.10 13.95
N ARG A 2 -11.19 -9.64 13.31
CA ARG A 2 -11.11 -9.22 11.90
C ARG A 2 -10.41 -7.88 11.92
N GLU A 3 -9.28 -7.75 11.24
CA GLU A 3 -8.62 -6.44 11.10
C GLU A 3 -9.57 -5.52 10.33
N SER A 4 -9.83 -4.34 10.88
CA SER A 4 -10.71 -3.38 10.23
C SER A 4 -9.98 -2.77 9.02
N LEU A 5 -10.72 -2.34 7.99
CA LEU A 5 -10.14 -1.70 6.81
C LEU A 5 -9.22 -0.52 7.17
N ALA A 6 -9.59 0.23 8.21
CA ALA A 6 -8.79 1.32 8.76
C ALA A 6 -7.44 0.87 9.35
N GLU A 7 -7.38 -0.30 10.00
CA GLU A 7 -6.14 -0.85 10.56
C GLU A 7 -5.19 -1.33 9.46
N VAL A 8 -5.75 -2.00 8.43
CA VAL A 8 -5.00 -2.42 7.24
C VAL A 8 -4.42 -1.20 6.54
N TRP A 9 -5.22 -0.15 6.37
CA TRP A 9 -4.76 1.11 5.77
C TRP A 9 -3.63 1.75 6.58
N ALA A 10 -3.77 1.85 7.90
CA ALA A 10 -2.74 2.45 8.76
C ALA A 10 -1.40 1.70 8.67
N LYS A 11 -1.43 0.36 8.68
CA LYS A 11 -0.22 -0.48 8.54
C LYS A 11 0.45 -0.27 7.18
N LEU A 12 -0.33 -0.32 6.11
CA LEU A 12 0.18 -0.11 4.75
C LEU A 12 0.77 1.28 4.56
N ARG A 13 0.17 2.31 5.17
CA ARG A 13 0.68 3.67 5.14
C ARG A 13 2.03 3.77 5.86
N GLN A 14 2.14 3.11 7.01
CA GLN A 14 3.40 3.05 7.76
C GLN A 14 4.49 2.35 6.93
N GLU A 15 4.21 1.17 6.36
CA GLU A 15 5.18 0.46 5.52
C GLU A 15 5.59 1.28 4.28
N HIS A 16 4.65 2.00 3.66
CA HIS A 16 4.93 2.91 2.56
C HIS A 16 5.89 4.05 2.98
N ASP A 17 5.63 4.73 4.09
CA ASP A 17 6.49 5.81 4.59
C ASP A 17 7.91 5.29 4.91
N GLU A 18 8.01 4.11 5.53
CA GLU A 18 9.30 3.48 5.82
C GLU A 18 10.07 3.12 4.54
N LEU A 19 9.40 2.57 3.54
CA LEU A 19 10.03 2.25 2.25
C LEU A 19 10.41 3.50 1.47
N ARG A 20 9.61 4.57 1.51
CA ARG A 20 9.92 5.85 0.87
C ARG A 20 11.26 6.41 1.36
N VAL A 21 11.51 6.33 2.67
CA VAL A 21 12.78 6.75 3.27
C VAL A 21 13.93 5.85 2.81
N LYS A 22 13.72 4.53 2.77
CA LYS A 22 14.76 3.58 2.29
C LYS A 22 15.04 3.73 0.80
N MET A 23 14.05 4.08 -0.01
CA MET A 23 14.22 4.29 -1.46
C MET A 23 15.13 5.45 -1.80
N HIS A 24 15.23 6.48 -0.95
CA HIS A 24 16.24 7.53 -1.15
C HIS A 24 17.66 6.96 -1.19
N LEU A 25 17.91 5.88 -0.45
CA LEU A 25 19.19 5.17 -0.36
C LEU A 25 19.26 3.95 -1.29
N GLY A 26 18.16 3.58 -1.95
CA GLY A 26 18.05 2.43 -2.84
C GLY A 26 18.70 2.63 -4.20
N THR A 27 18.93 1.52 -4.90
CA THR A 27 19.43 1.47 -6.28
C THR A 27 18.44 2.08 -7.28
N MET A 28 18.88 2.32 -8.51
CA MET A 28 18.03 2.88 -9.57
C MET A 28 16.85 1.95 -9.88
N GLU A 29 17.09 0.63 -9.97
CA GLU A 29 16.03 -0.37 -10.17
C GLU A 29 15.00 -0.37 -9.05
N ALA A 30 15.43 -0.26 -7.78
CA ALA A 30 14.50 -0.18 -6.65
C ALA A 30 13.65 1.10 -6.70
N LYS A 31 14.23 2.22 -7.15
CA LYS A 31 13.50 3.49 -7.35
C LYS A 31 12.48 3.40 -8.49
N GLU A 32 12.81 2.73 -9.59
CA GLU A 32 11.88 2.51 -10.70
C GLU A 32 10.70 1.62 -10.29
N GLU A 33 10.97 0.54 -9.56
CA GLU A 33 9.90 -0.33 -9.02
C GLU A 33 9.04 0.42 -7.99
N TRP A 34 9.65 1.30 -7.19
CA TRP A 34 8.95 2.16 -6.26
C TRP A 34 8.01 3.17 -6.93
N ASP A 35 8.44 3.83 -8.01
CA ASP A 35 7.60 4.80 -8.74
C ASP A 35 6.31 4.16 -9.25
N GLU A 36 6.40 2.92 -9.75
CA GLU A 36 5.23 2.14 -10.16
C GLU A 36 4.32 1.77 -8.99
N LEU A 37 4.90 1.49 -7.82
CA LEU A 37 4.13 1.26 -6.60
C LEU A 37 3.46 2.51 -6.06
N GLU A 38 4.10 3.66 -6.19
CA GLU A 38 3.53 4.94 -5.75
C GLU A 38 2.25 5.26 -6.54
N LYS A 39 2.20 4.93 -7.83
CA LYS A 39 0.98 5.03 -8.66
C LYS A 39 -0.15 4.12 -8.15
N LYS A 40 0.18 2.91 -7.69
CA LYS A 40 -0.79 1.99 -7.07
C LYS A 40 -1.24 2.49 -5.70
N TRP A 41 -0.33 3.04 -4.90
CA TRP A 41 -0.60 3.65 -3.60
C TRP A 41 -1.62 4.80 -3.72
N GLN A 42 -1.43 5.70 -4.69
CA GLN A 42 -2.36 6.82 -4.93
C GLN A 42 -3.77 6.35 -5.28
N ARG A 43 -3.90 5.30 -6.10
CA ARG A 43 -5.20 4.69 -6.44
C ARG A 43 -5.86 4.05 -5.22
N PHE A 44 -5.06 3.40 -4.38
CA PHE A 44 -5.52 2.83 -3.12
C PHE A 44 -6.02 3.91 -2.17
N GLU A 45 -5.26 4.99 -1.94
CA GLU A 45 -5.69 6.11 -1.08
C GLU A 45 -6.96 6.76 -1.60
N SER A 46 -7.10 6.96 -2.92
CA SER A 46 -8.33 7.52 -3.49
C SER A 46 -9.54 6.63 -3.22
N LYS A 47 -9.42 5.32 -3.48
CA LYS A 47 -10.49 4.35 -3.20
C LYS A 47 -10.81 4.22 -1.70
N ALA A 48 -9.78 4.28 -0.85
CA ALA A 48 -9.94 4.23 0.60
C ALA A 48 -10.61 5.52 1.13
N ALA A 49 -10.30 6.68 0.55
CA ALA A 49 -10.94 7.94 0.86
C ALA A 49 -12.41 7.96 0.42
N GLU A 50 -12.72 7.49 -0.79
CA GLU A 50 -14.10 7.31 -1.27
C GLU A 50 -14.90 6.39 -0.34
N ALA A 51 -14.29 5.27 0.10
CA ALA A 51 -14.90 4.34 1.05
C ALA A 51 -15.12 4.93 2.45
N LYS A 52 -14.35 5.96 2.83
CA LYS A 52 -14.46 6.66 4.13
C LYS A 52 -15.48 7.79 4.12
N ASP A 53 -15.58 8.53 3.01
CA ASP A 53 -16.49 9.68 2.87
C ASP A 53 -17.94 9.22 2.68
N GLN A 54 -18.14 8.07 2.04
CA GLN A 54 -19.42 7.37 2.05
C GLN A 54 -19.63 6.72 3.42
N VAL A 55 -20.36 7.39 4.32
CA VAL A 55 -20.86 6.88 5.63
C VAL A 55 -21.69 5.57 5.52
N VAL A 56 -21.87 5.06 4.31
CA VAL A 56 -22.56 3.79 4.05
C VAL A 56 -21.60 2.65 4.38
N GLU A 57 -21.98 1.84 5.35
CA GLU A 57 -21.34 0.58 5.69
C GLU A 57 -20.93 -0.20 4.43
N THR A 58 -19.65 -0.07 4.06
CA THR A 58 -18.87 -0.94 3.18
C THR A 58 -19.71 -1.83 2.25
N SER A 59 -20.05 -1.32 1.06
CA SER A 59 -20.44 -2.20 -0.06
C SER A 59 -19.34 -3.26 -0.21
N ARG A 60 -19.73 -4.54 -0.16
CA ARG A 60 -18.82 -5.69 -0.17
C ARG A 60 -17.78 -5.58 -1.30
N GLU A 61 -18.22 -5.11 -2.47
CA GLU A 61 -17.40 -4.90 -3.66
C GLU A 61 -16.29 -3.83 -3.47
N VAL A 62 -16.57 -2.74 -2.75
CA VAL A 62 -15.56 -1.69 -2.47
C VAL A 62 -14.51 -2.23 -1.50
N SER A 63 -14.94 -3.00 -0.51
CA SER A 63 -14.05 -3.62 0.48
C SER A 63 -13.14 -4.66 -0.17
N GLU A 64 -13.68 -5.50 -1.06
CA GLU A 64 -12.91 -6.51 -1.79
C GLU A 64 -11.86 -5.88 -2.72
N GLY A 65 -12.22 -4.80 -3.42
CA GLY A 65 -11.29 -4.07 -4.29
C GLY A 65 -10.14 -3.41 -3.52
N VAL A 66 -10.44 -2.78 -2.37
CA VAL A 66 -9.42 -2.16 -1.51
C VAL A 66 -8.53 -3.22 -0.86
N GLU A 67 -9.10 -4.34 -0.40
CA GLU A 67 -8.34 -5.45 0.19
C GLU A 67 -7.41 -6.14 -0.81
N LEU A 68 -7.82 -6.28 -2.07
CA LEU A 68 -6.98 -6.84 -3.13
C LEU A 68 -5.76 -5.93 -3.39
N ILE A 69 -5.99 -4.63 -3.57
CA ILE A 69 -4.90 -3.66 -3.82
C ILE A 69 -3.95 -3.59 -2.61
N ALA A 70 -4.51 -3.65 -1.39
CA ALA A 70 -3.74 -3.72 -0.14
C ALA A 70 -2.80 -4.95 -0.11
N LYS A 71 -3.29 -6.12 -0.50
CA LYS A 71 -2.48 -7.35 -0.58
C LYS A 71 -1.37 -7.24 -1.63
N GLU A 72 -1.69 -6.68 -2.80
CA GLU A 72 -0.69 -6.47 -3.86
C GLU A 72 0.41 -5.49 -3.44
N LEU A 73 0.04 -4.37 -2.80
CA LEU A 73 0.97 -3.39 -2.27
C LEU A 73 1.87 -4.01 -1.19
N GLY A 74 1.29 -4.70 -0.21
CA GLY A 74 2.06 -5.35 0.85
C GLY A 74 3.05 -6.39 0.32
N ALA A 75 2.65 -7.20 -0.67
CA ALA A 75 3.53 -8.17 -1.30
C ALA A 75 4.69 -7.50 -2.06
N ALA A 76 4.42 -6.39 -2.75
CA ALA A 76 5.45 -5.65 -3.46
C ALA A 76 6.41 -4.91 -2.52
N TYR A 77 5.88 -4.31 -1.45
CA TYR A 77 6.68 -3.73 -0.36
C TYR A 77 7.61 -4.75 0.28
N HIS A 78 7.13 -5.98 0.48
CA HIS A 78 7.95 -7.07 0.98
C HIS A 78 9.11 -7.40 0.02
N ARG A 79 8.85 -7.45 -1.30
CA ARG A 79 9.90 -7.72 -2.31
C ARG A 79 10.97 -6.63 -2.33
N ILE A 80 10.57 -5.36 -2.35
CA ILE A 80 11.51 -4.24 -2.30
C ILE A 80 12.34 -4.31 -1.02
N ARG A 81 11.72 -4.60 0.12
CA ARG A 81 12.42 -4.72 1.39
C ARG A 81 13.44 -5.85 1.40
N ASP A 82 13.12 -7.01 0.83
CA ASP A 82 14.06 -8.12 0.71
C ASP A 82 15.23 -7.73 -0.21
N GLY A 83 14.93 -7.17 -1.39
CA GLY A 83 15.96 -6.71 -2.33
C GLY A 83 16.91 -5.65 -1.75
N LEU A 84 16.39 -4.77 -0.87
CA LEU A 84 17.21 -3.80 -0.13
C LEU A 84 18.11 -4.42 0.94
N ARG A 85 17.73 -5.57 1.52
CA ARG A 85 18.51 -6.24 2.57
C ARG A 85 19.65 -7.08 1.99
N GLU A 86 19.51 -7.51 0.75
CA GLU A 86 20.49 -8.34 0.03
C GLU A 86 21.53 -7.52 -0.76
N SER A 87 21.42 -6.19 -0.80
CA SER A 87 22.41 -5.27 -1.41
C SER A 87 23.44 -4.72 -0.44
#